data_AF-A0A838TEC4-F1
#
_entry.id   AF-A0A838TEC4-F1
#
_cell.length_a   1.000
_cell.length_b   1.000
_cell.length_c   1.000
_cell.angle_alpha   90.00
_cell.angle_beta   90.00
_cell.angle_gamma   90.00
#
_symmetry.space_group_name_H-M   'P 1'
#
loop_
_entity.id
_entity.type
_entity.pdbx_description
1 polymer ?
#
loop_
_entity_poly.entity_id
_entity_poly.type
_entity_poly.pdbx_seq_one_letter_code
_entity_poly.pdbx_strand_id
1 'polypeptide(L)'
;MAAPIICFGQQPCGIFPRRFLFSKIQTARRLQRELGGEIVFFCHDSDHDPRETMTILRDLRSGEETRINFHFANKLQKQFSPLFAKRVLPEWQENTARQLPNLVPGNLVDEFKQVRADNVADFCLEMYRGLGLLDSIRVMRSGDSEFRRRAVAVEDYFVDVHYEGELVRARVSPDGLLLHKGGGKFLKLPLQDHDATQISPTRDTRLRWMQSVIRCTHYVAGASEINYLNTEDAPGVQFITRDEISESDRAYLPDV
;
A
#
# COMPACT_ATOMS: atom_id res chain seq x y z
N MET A 1 -20.78 10.99 -21.88
CA MET A 1 -19.54 10.28 -21.50
C MET A 1 -19.56 10.08 -20.00
N ALA A 2 -19.09 8.93 -19.50
CA ALA A 2 -18.96 8.73 -18.06
C ALA A 2 -17.94 9.73 -17.47
N ALA A 3 -18.15 10.17 -16.23
CA ALA A 3 -17.21 11.07 -15.57
C ALA A 3 -15.82 10.38 -15.43
N PRO A 4 -14.71 11.12 -15.57
CA PRO A 4 -13.38 10.55 -15.41
C PRO A 4 -13.19 9.90 -14.03
N ILE A 5 -12.57 8.73 -14.02
CA ILE A 5 -12.03 8.09 -12.82
C ILE A 5 -10.51 8.13 -12.94
N ILE A 6 -9.86 8.87 -12.05
CA ILE A 6 -8.41 9.06 -11.99
C ILE A 6 -7.88 8.16 -10.88
N CYS A 7 -7.16 7.10 -11.24
CA CYS A 7 -6.67 6.11 -10.28
C CYS A 7 -5.16 6.16 -10.13
N PHE A 8 -4.67 5.78 -8.97
CA PHE A 8 -3.28 5.39 -8.75
C PHE A 8 -3.21 4.25 -7.75
N GLY A 9 -2.26 3.33 -7.96
CA GLY A 9 -2.00 2.21 -7.05
C GLY A 9 -0.76 2.44 -6.20
N GLN A 10 -0.79 2.06 -4.92
CA GLN A 10 0.40 2.03 -4.06
C GLN A 10 0.17 1.17 -2.81
N GLN A 11 1.20 0.46 -2.35
CA GLN A 11 1.19 -0.17 -1.02
C GLN A 11 1.21 0.91 0.08
N PRO A 12 0.74 0.63 1.30
CA PRO A 12 1.14 1.41 2.46
C PRO A 12 2.66 1.57 2.49
N CYS A 13 3.16 2.80 2.36
CA CYS A 13 4.57 3.08 2.09
C CYS A 13 5.13 4.11 3.07
N GLY A 14 5.31 3.69 4.32
CA GLY A 14 5.78 4.52 5.42
C GLY A 14 4.65 4.89 6.38
N ILE A 15 4.99 5.10 7.65
CA ILE A 15 4.12 5.71 8.67
C ILE A 15 3.71 7.10 8.16
N PHE A 16 4.72 7.91 7.88
CA PHE A 16 4.57 9.08 7.01
C PHE A 16 4.78 8.60 5.57
N PRO A 17 3.88 8.95 4.62
CA PRO A 17 3.93 8.38 3.28
C PRO A 17 5.19 8.82 2.56
N ARG A 18 5.80 7.93 1.77
CA ARG A 18 6.93 8.30 0.91
C ARG A 18 6.53 9.40 -0.08
N ARG A 19 7.49 10.27 -0.41
CA ARG A 19 7.26 11.43 -1.29
C ARG A 19 6.74 11.03 -2.67
N PHE A 20 7.07 9.85 -3.19
CA PHE A 20 6.49 9.39 -4.46
C PHE A 20 4.97 9.18 -4.40
N LEU A 21 4.41 8.80 -3.23
CA LEU A 21 2.96 8.66 -3.07
C LEU A 21 2.31 10.04 -3.05
N PHE A 22 2.92 10.99 -2.34
CA PHE A 22 2.49 12.38 -2.38
C PHE A 22 2.50 12.95 -3.80
N SER A 23 3.55 12.68 -4.58
CA SER A 23 3.63 13.06 -6.00
C SER A 23 2.50 12.45 -6.84
N LYS A 24 2.16 11.15 -6.66
CA LYS A 24 0.98 10.55 -7.31
C LYS A 24 -0.32 11.28 -6.95
N ILE A 25 -0.50 11.64 -5.68
CA ILE A 25 -1.67 12.37 -5.19
C ILE A 25 -1.75 13.77 -5.83
N GLN A 26 -0.63 14.50 -5.89
CA GLN A 26 -0.58 15.83 -6.50
C GLN A 26 -0.89 15.78 -7.99
N THR A 27 -0.31 14.83 -8.72
CA THR A 27 -0.61 14.62 -10.14
C THR A 27 -2.09 14.27 -10.35
N ALA A 28 -2.67 13.39 -9.53
CA ALA A 28 -4.09 13.04 -9.62
C ALA A 28 -5.00 14.25 -9.33
N ARG A 29 -4.69 15.05 -8.31
CA ARG A 29 -5.41 16.30 -7.98
C ARG A 29 -5.31 17.32 -9.10
N ARG A 30 -4.15 17.43 -9.76
CA ARG A 30 -3.97 18.29 -10.93
C ARG A 30 -4.87 17.83 -12.09
N LEU A 31 -4.84 16.54 -12.43
CA LEU A 31 -5.70 15.97 -13.47
C LEU A 31 -7.20 16.15 -13.14
N GLN A 32 -7.60 16.00 -11.88
CA GLN A 32 -8.99 16.20 -11.47
C GLN A 32 -9.43 17.65 -11.67
N ARG A 33 -8.57 18.65 -11.42
CA ARG A 33 -8.88 20.06 -11.71
C ARG A 33 -9.04 20.33 -13.21
N GLU A 34 -8.28 19.62 -14.04
CA GLU A 34 -8.31 19.77 -15.50
C GLU A 34 -9.52 19.06 -16.13
N LEU A 35 -9.88 17.86 -15.64
CA LEU A 35 -10.83 16.95 -16.28
C LEU A 35 -12.14 16.78 -15.52
N GLY A 36 -12.19 17.17 -14.24
CA GLY A 36 -13.25 16.80 -13.31
C GLY A 36 -13.17 15.32 -12.89
N GLY A 37 -14.29 14.80 -12.37
CA GLY A 37 -14.41 13.40 -11.98
C GLY A 37 -13.93 13.10 -10.56
N GLU A 38 -13.67 11.81 -10.28
CA GLU A 38 -13.23 11.33 -8.96
C GLU A 38 -11.80 10.81 -8.97
N ILE A 39 -11.14 10.90 -7.82
CA ILE A 39 -9.83 10.29 -7.60
C ILE A 39 -10.02 9.02 -6.77
N VAL A 40 -9.40 7.93 -7.24
CA VAL A 40 -9.37 6.64 -6.55
C VAL A 40 -7.94 6.28 -6.18
N PHE A 41 -7.68 6.10 -4.88
CA PHE A 41 -6.46 5.47 -4.42
C PHE A 41 -6.69 3.98 -4.25
N PHE A 42 -6.05 3.17 -5.08
CA PHE A 42 -6.03 1.73 -4.92
C PHE A 42 -4.87 1.31 -4.01
N CYS A 43 -5.19 1.07 -2.74
CA CYS A 43 -4.23 0.69 -1.71
C CYS A 43 -3.90 -0.81 -1.81
N HIS A 44 -2.64 -1.14 -2.11
CA HIS A 44 -2.14 -2.50 -2.28
C HIS A 44 -1.77 -3.16 -0.93
N ASP A 45 -2.67 -3.12 0.04
CA ASP A 45 -2.45 -3.62 1.39
C ASP A 45 -2.51 -5.15 1.52
N SER A 46 -2.92 -5.86 0.47
CA SER A 46 -2.75 -7.31 0.38
C SER A 46 -1.30 -7.72 0.16
N ASP A 47 -0.40 -6.82 -0.21
CA ASP A 47 1.04 -7.14 -0.23
C ASP A 47 1.53 -7.40 1.20
N HIS A 48 2.63 -8.14 1.37
CA HIS A 48 3.15 -8.52 2.68
C HIS A 48 4.54 -7.95 2.98
N ASP A 49 5.18 -7.22 2.06
CA ASP A 49 6.55 -6.72 2.27
C ASP A 49 6.61 -5.64 3.36
N PRO A 50 7.20 -5.93 4.55
CA PRO A 50 7.30 -4.96 5.63
C PRO A 50 8.32 -3.84 5.35
N ARG A 51 9.15 -3.96 4.31
CA ARG A 51 10.13 -2.93 3.95
C ARG A 51 9.47 -1.71 3.33
N GLU A 52 8.29 -1.87 2.73
CA GLU A 52 7.56 -0.76 2.15
C GLU A 52 7.08 0.23 3.22
N THR A 53 6.74 -0.26 4.40
CA THR A 53 6.27 0.58 5.53
C THR A 53 7.38 1.28 6.29
N MET A 54 8.64 1.09 5.89
CA MET A 54 9.77 1.80 6.47
C MET A 54 9.71 3.28 6.10
N THR A 55 9.71 4.12 7.12
CA THR A 55 9.75 5.57 7.02
C THR A 55 11.19 6.04 7.17
N ILE A 56 11.65 6.87 6.24
CA ILE A 56 12.97 7.48 6.30
C ILE A 56 12.82 8.97 6.57
N LEU A 57 13.36 9.42 7.70
CA LEU A 57 13.31 10.79 8.21
C LEU A 57 14.72 11.34 8.40
N ARG A 58 14.85 12.65 8.55
CA ARG A 58 16.09 13.30 8.97
C ARG A 58 15.92 13.84 10.38
N ASP A 59 16.92 13.66 11.22
CA ASP A 59 16.96 14.33 12.51
C ASP A 59 17.02 15.85 12.28
N LEU A 60 16.13 16.58 12.96
CA LEU A 60 15.97 18.02 12.79
C LEU A 60 17.18 18.82 13.29
N ARG A 61 18.04 18.22 14.13
CA ARG A 61 19.24 18.86 14.69
C ARG A 61 20.51 18.47 13.94
N SER A 62 20.72 17.17 13.71
CA SER A 62 21.96 16.67 13.11
C SER A 62 21.87 16.51 11.59
N GLY A 63 20.66 16.43 11.01
CA GLY A 63 20.45 16.13 9.60
C GLY A 63 20.65 14.66 9.21
N GLU A 64 21.04 13.82 10.17
CA GLU A 64 21.31 12.40 9.98
C GLU A 64 20.03 11.61 9.63
N GLU A 65 20.19 10.61 8.77
CA GLU A 65 19.08 9.75 8.36
C GLU A 65 18.67 8.81 9.50
N THR A 66 17.38 8.80 9.83
CA THR A 66 16.79 7.85 10.76
C THR A 66 15.70 7.04 10.06
N ARG A 67 15.73 5.72 10.28
CA ARG A 67 14.73 4.78 9.75
C ARG A 67 13.86 4.27 10.87
N ILE A 68 12.55 4.46 10.74
CA ILE A 68 11.56 3.92 11.67
C ILE A 68 10.61 2.98 10.93
N ASN A 69 10.19 1.92 11.59
CA ASN A 69 9.21 0.96 11.05
C ASN A 69 8.40 0.36 12.20
N PHE A 70 7.35 -0.38 11.85
CA PHE A 70 6.54 -1.14 12.78
C PHE A 70 7.33 -2.25 13.47
N HIS A 71 7.03 -2.49 14.74
CA HIS A 71 7.34 -3.76 15.39
C HIS A 71 6.19 -4.73 15.11
N PHE A 72 6.53 -5.90 14.57
CA PHE A 72 5.55 -6.92 14.21
C PHE A 72 5.33 -7.88 15.37
N ALA A 73 4.08 -8.30 15.59
CA ALA A 73 3.71 -9.18 16.68
C ALA A 73 4.53 -10.48 16.75
N ASN A 74 4.95 -11.01 15.60
CA ASN A 74 5.87 -12.14 15.51
C ASN A 74 6.56 -12.22 14.14
N LYS A 75 7.49 -13.18 14.02
CA LYS A 75 8.27 -13.42 12.80
C LYS A 75 7.39 -13.84 11.62
N LEU A 76 6.35 -14.63 11.87
CA LEU A 76 5.46 -15.12 10.83
C LEU A 76 4.69 -13.96 10.19
N GLN A 77 4.11 -13.08 11.01
CA GLN A 77 3.47 -11.86 10.53
C GLN A 77 4.42 -10.98 9.74
N LYS A 78 5.62 -10.71 10.30
CA LYS A 78 6.63 -9.90 9.62
C LYS A 78 6.91 -10.42 8.21
N GLN A 79 7.03 -11.74 8.05
CA GLN A 79 7.46 -12.35 6.79
C GLN A 79 6.32 -12.57 5.80
N PHE A 80 5.12 -12.95 6.25
CA PHE A 80 4.13 -13.53 5.33
C PHE A 80 2.73 -12.95 5.44
N SER A 81 2.36 -12.32 6.55
CA SER A 81 1.02 -11.72 6.66
C SER A 81 0.89 -10.51 5.75
N PRO A 82 -0.24 -10.35 5.04
CA PRO A 82 -0.51 -9.14 4.28
C PRO A 82 -0.56 -7.92 5.23
N LEU A 83 -0.29 -6.72 4.72
CA LEU A 83 -0.18 -5.50 5.53
C LEU A 83 -1.47 -5.19 6.30
N PHE A 84 -2.65 -5.52 5.75
CA PHE A 84 -3.93 -5.37 6.45
C PHE A 84 -4.12 -6.35 7.63
N ALA A 85 -3.29 -7.40 7.74
CA ALA A 85 -3.35 -8.39 8.82
C ALA A 85 -2.15 -8.33 9.78
N LYS A 86 -1.11 -7.55 9.45
CA LYS A 86 0.03 -7.33 10.37
C LYS A 86 -0.42 -6.44 11.52
N ARG A 87 -0.44 -6.97 12.73
CA ARG A 87 -0.91 -6.27 13.93
C ARG A 87 0.05 -5.15 14.34
N VAL A 88 -0.52 -4.04 14.80
CA VAL A 88 0.20 -2.96 15.46
C VAL A 88 0.17 -3.19 16.96
N LEU A 89 1.34 -3.17 17.60
CA LEU A 89 1.44 -3.35 19.05
C LEU A 89 1.27 -1.99 19.77
N PRO A 90 0.40 -1.87 20.79
CA PRO A 90 0.22 -0.60 21.52
C PRO A 90 1.52 -0.01 22.07
N GLU A 91 2.37 -0.86 22.67
CA GLU A 91 3.65 -0.46 23.22
C GLU A 91 4.63 0.04 22.15
N TRP A 92 4.47 -0.38 20.89
CA TRP A 92 5.28 0.14 19.80
C TRP A 92 4.93 1.60 19.51
N GLN A 93 3.65 1.94 19.42
CA GLN A 93 3.23 3.31 19.11
C GLN A 93 3.73 4.28 20.19
N GLU A 94 3.61 3.93 21.47
CA GLU A 94 4.12 4.75 22.56
C GLU A 94 5.64 4.95 22.48
N ASN A 95 6.40 3.89 22.21
CA ASN A 95 7.86 3.94 22.10
C ASN A 95 8.32 4.75 20.88
N THR A 96 7.63 4.63 19.74
CA THR A 96 7.92 5.44 18.54
C THR A 96 7.56 6.90 18.78
N ALA A 97 6.42 7.20 19.41
CA ALA A 97 6.00 8.58 19.71
C ALA A 97 7.03 9.35 20.55
N ARG A 98 7.78 8.68 21.44
CA ARG A 98 8.87 9.30 22.22
C ARG A 98 10.09 9.68 21.38
N GLN A 99 10.30 9.06 20.23
CA GLN A 99 11.43 9.31 19.33
C GLN A 99 11.13 10.39 18.29
N LEU A 100 9.85 10.60 17.96
CA LEU A 100 9.42 11.52 16.90
C LEU A 100 9.76 13.02 17.11
N PRO A 101 9.83 13.59 18.33
CA PRO A 101 10.08 15.02 18.50
C PRO A 101 11.41 15.54 17.94
N ASN A 102 12.40 14.66 17.71
CA ASN A 102 13.65 15.03 17.04
C ASN A 102 13.60 14.84 15.51
N LEU A 103 12.54 14.23 14.97
CA LEU A 103 12.44 13.82 13.58
C LEU A 103 11.36 14.57 12.80
N VAL A 104 10.30 15.02 13.49
CA VAL A 104 9.15 15.71 12.87
C VAL A 104 8.64 16.85 13.75
N PRO A 105 8.00 17.88 13.16
CA PRO A 105 7.33 18.94 13.91
C PRO A 105 6.27 18.42 14.91
N GLY A 106 6.03 19.20 15.96
CA GLY A 106 5.17 18.80 17.09
C GLY A 106 3.74 18.42 16.69
N ASN A 107 3.12 19.15 15.76
CA ASN A 107 1.80 18.82 15.22
C ASN A 107 1.76 17.42 14.58
N LEU A 108 2.83 17.01 13.88
CA LEU A 108 2.91 15.67 13.28
C LEU A 108 3.10 14.57 14.34
N VAL A 109 3.76 14.89 15.46
CA VAL A 109 3.82 14.00 16.62
C VAL A 109 2.42 13.80 17.21
N ASP A 110 1.64 14.87 17.30
CA ASP A 110 0.28 14.83 17.84
C ASP A 110 -0.64 14.02 16.92
N GLU A 111 -0.60 14.24 15.61
CA GLU A 111 -1.31 13.40 14.62
C GLU A 111 -0.97 11.91 14.80
N PHE A 112 0.32 11.57 14.86
CA PHE A 112 0.76 10.18 15.07
C PHE A 112 0.20 9.56 16.36
N LYS A 113 0.10 10.33 17.44
CA LYS A 113 -0.46 9.87 18.73
C LYS A 113 -1.97 9.70 18.68
N GLN A 114 -2.68 10.36 17.77
CA GLN A 114 -4.14 10.22 17.64
C GLN A 114 -4.55 9.01 16.81
N VAL A 115 -3.66 8.48 15.95
CA VAL A 115 -3.96 7.29 15.15
C VAL A 115 -4.36 6.11 16.05
N ARG A 116 -5.50 5.49 15.72
CA ARG A 116 -6.01 4.26 16.34
C ARG A 116 -6.22 3.24 15.23
N ALA A 117 -5.40 2.20 15.22
CA ALA A 117 -5.48 1.15 14.21
C ALA A 117 -4.90 -0.15 14.76
N ASP A 118 -5.55 -1.27 14.44
CA ASP A 118 -5.12 -2.59 14.90
C ASP A 118 -4.10 -3.23 13.96
N ASN A 119 -3.98 -2.72 12.74
CA ASN A 119 -3.05 -3.24 11.73
C ASN A 119 -2.30 -2.13 11.00
N VAL A 120 -1.21 -2.54 10.35
CA VAL A 120 -0.24 -1.65 9.70
C VAL A 120 -0.86 -0.86 8.55
N ALA A 121 -1.69 -1.49 7.72
CA ALA A 121 -2.33 -0.79 6.60
C ALA A 121 -3.28 0.30 7.08
N ASP A 122 -4.11 0.00 8.08
CA ASP A 122 -5.03 0.97 8.68
C ASP A 122 -4.27 2.10 9.36
N PHE A 123 -3.19 1.79 10.08
CA PHE A 123 -2.35 2.80 10.72
C PHE A 123 -1.82 3.80 9.69
N CYS A 124 -1.26 3.31 8.58
CA CYS A 124 -0.78 4.16 7.50
C CYS A 124 -1.91 4.99 6.89
N LEU A 125 -3.06 4.39 6.59
CA LEU A 125 -4.20 5.11 6.00
C LEU A 125 -4.76 6.20 6.93
N GLU A 126 -4.89 5.91 8.23
CA GLU A 126 -5.30 6.90 9.24
C GLU A 126 -4.28 8.03 9.35
N MET A 127 -2.97 7.72 9.36
CA MET A 127 -1.93 8.75 9.34
C MET A 127 -2.06 9.63 8.08
N TYR A 128 -2.30 9.03 6.90
CA TYR A 128 -2.43 9.80 5.66
C TYR A 128 -3.69 10.67 5.66
N ARG A 129 -4.77 10.25 6.33
CA ARG A 129 -5.96 11.07 6.58
C ARG A 129 -5.65 12.24 7.51
N GLY A 130 -4.95 12.01 8.63
CA GLY A 130 -4.53 13.08 9.55
C GLY A 130 -3.66 14.14 8.87
N LEU A 131 -2.92 13.76 7.83
CA LEU A 131 -2.14 14.69 6.99
C LEU A 131 -2.94 15.40 5.89
N GLY A 132 -4.25 15.19 5.78
CA GLY A 132 -5.12 15.75 4.72
C GLY A 132 -4.83 15.22 3.30
N LEU A 133 -4.06 14.13 3.20
CA LEU A 133 -3.62 13.60 1.91
C LEU A 133 -4.72 12.82 1.19
N LEU A 134 -5.67 12.27 1.94
CA LEU A 134 -6.75 11.44 1.42
C LEU A 134 -8.08 12.19 1.31
N ASP A 135 -8.08 13.50 1.54
CA ASP A 135 -9.27 14.35 1.39
C ASP A 135 -9.79 14.29 -0.06
N SER A 136 -11.09 14.02 -0.19
CA SER A 136 -11.79 13.86 -1.46
C SER A 136 -11.24 12.73 -2.36
N ILE A 137 -10.52 11.75 -1.79
CA ILE A 137 -10.01 10.58 -2.48
C ILE A 137 -10.75 9.33 -1.99
N ARG A 138 -11.35 8.58 -2.91
CA ARG A 138 -11.95 7.29 -2.60
C ARG A 138 -10.86 6.23 -2.47
N VAL A 139 -10.72 5.65 -1.29
CA VAL A 139 -9.76 4.56 -1.05
C VAL A 139 -10.43 3.22 -1.34
N MET A 140 -9.85 2.43 -2.23
CA MET A 140 -10.21 1.03 -2.48
C MET A 140 -9.03 0.14 -2.11
N ARG A 141 -9.28 -1.00 -1.48
CA ARG A 141 -8.21 -1.83 -0.89
C ARG A 141 -8.11 -3.17 -1.62
N SER A 142 -6.89 -3.62 -1.88
CA SER A 142 -6.69 -4.97 -2.43
C SER A 142 -6.93 -6.07 -1.40
N GLY A 143 -6.96 -5.72 -0.10
CA GLY A 143 -7.36 -6.55 1.04
C GLY A 143 -8.87 -6.71 1.25
N ASP A 144 -9.70 -5.86 0.63
CA ASP A 144 -11.16 -5.86 0.84
C ASP A 144 -11.83 -7.06 0.15
N SER A 145 -12.51 -7.90 0.93
CA SER A 145 -13.19 -9.11 0.45
C SER A 145 -14.23 -8.82 -0.63
N GLU A 146 -14.95 -7.70 -0.57
CA GLU A 146 -15.96 -7.32 -1.56
C GLU A 146 -15.35 -6.71 -2.82
N PHE A 147 -14.15 -6.09 -2.72
CA PHE A 147 -13.37 -5.78 -3.91
C PHE A 147 -12.97 -7.07 -4.62
N ARG A 148 -12.38 -8.01 -3.86
CA ARG A 148 -11.84 -9.26 -4.40
C ARG A 148 -12.92 -10.15 -5.03
N ARG A 149 -14.09 -10.25 -4.39
CA ARG A 149 -15.25 -11.00 -4.92
C ARG A 149 -15.70 -10.51 -6.30
N ARG A 150 -15.65 -9.20 -6.54
CA ARG A 150 -16.08 -8.57 -7.80
C ARG A 150 -15.01 -8.59 -8.88
N ALA A 151 -13.76 -8.77 -8.50
CA ALA A 151 -12.66 -8.75 -9.43
C ALA A 151 -12.66 -10.01 -10.32
N VAL A 152 -12.18 -9.85 -11.55
CA VAL A 152 -12.06 -10.96 -12.49
C VAL A 152 -11.09 -12.02 -11.99
N ALA A 153 -11.33 -13.28 -12.35
CA ALA A 153 -10.37 -14.35 -12.10
C ALA A 153 -9.03 -14.09 -12.81
N VAL A 154 -7.95 -14.48 -12.16
CA VAL A 154 -6.58 -14.38 -12.68
C VAL A 154 -5.85 -15.69 -12.45
N GLU A 155 -4.91 -16.01 -13.33
CA GLU A 155 -4.24 -17.32 -13.36
C GLU A 155 -3.03 -17.39 -12.41
N ASP A 156 -2.38 -16.24 -12.16
CA ASP A 156 -1.27 -16.10 -11.23
C ASP A 156 -1.69 -15.18 -10.09
N TYR A 157 -1.79 -15.75 -8.89
CA TYR A 157 -2.31 -15.08 -7.72
C TYR A 157 -1.78 -15.63 -6.41
N PHE A 158 -2.06 -14.86 -5.36
CA PHE A 158 -1.90 -15.25 -3.98
C PHE A 158 -3.27 -15.46 -3.34
N VAL A 159 -3.28 -16.29 -2.29
CA VAL A 159 -4.43 -16.58 -1.45
C VAL A 159 -4.05 -16.34 0.01
N ASP A 160 -4.94 -15.69 0.75
CA ASP A 160 -4.82 -15.54 2.19
C ASP A 160 -5.35 -16.80 2.90
N VAL A 161 -4.48 -17.48 3.65
CA VAL A 161 -4.78 -18.72 4.38
C VAL A 161 -4.28 -18.64 5.82
N HIS A 162 -4.77 -19.54 6.69
CA HIS A 162 -4.26 -19.62 8.06
C HIS A 162 -3.08 -20.60 8.14
N TYR A 163 -2.03 -20.19 8.85
CA TYR A 163 -0.87 -21.03 9.15
C TYR A 163 -0.34 -20.67 10.54
N GLU A 164 -0.17 -21.66 11.41
CA GLU A 164 0.32 -21.47 12.79
C GLU A 164 -0.41 -20.35 13.56
N GLY A 165 -1.73 -20.21 13.35
CA GLY A 165 -2.57 -19.21 14.03
C GLY A 165 -2.53 -17.80 13.43
N GLU A 166 -1.79 -17.57 12.34
CA GLU A 166 -1.74 -16.28 11.65
C GLU A 166 -2.33 -16.37 10.24
N LEU A 167 -2.92 -15.27 9.77
CA LEU A 167 -3.29 -15.11 8.36
C LEU A 167 -2.03 -14.80 7.54
N VAL A 168 -1.73 -15.62 6.54
CA VAL A 168 -0.54 -15.50 5.68
C VAL A 168 -0.95 -15.44 4.22
N ARG A 169 -0.20 -14.68 3.42
CA ARG A 169 -0.41 -14.55 1.98
C ARG A 169 0.50 -15.54 1.23
N ALA A 170 -0.07 -16.60 0.69
CA ALA A 170 0.67 -17.63 -0.03
C ALA A 170 0.42 -17.56 -1.53
N ARG A 171 1.46 -17.77 -2.35
CA ARG A 171 1.30 -17.89 -3.81
C ARG A 171 0.76 -19.28 -4.12
N VAL A 172 -0.22 -19.38 -5.01
CA VAL A 172 -0.70 -20.69 -5.48
C VAL A 172 0.31 -21.29 -6.45
N SER A 173 0.55 -22.60 -6.34
CA SER A 173 1.27 -23.39 -7.33
C SER A 173 0.54 -24.72 -7.59
N PRO A 174 0.87 -25.46 -8.66
CA PRO A 174 0.25 -26.76 -8.95
C PRO A 174 0.38 -27.76 -7.80
N ASP A 175 1.46 -27.67 -7.03
CA ASP A 175 1.78 -28.65 -6.00
C ASP A 175 1.40 -28.20 -4.58
N GLY A 176 0.86 -26.99 -4.39
CA GLY A 176 0.53 -26.46 -3.06
C GLY A 176 0.53 -24.94 -2.96
N LEU A 177 0.62 -24.46 -1.73
CA LEU A 177 0.72 -23.04 -1.41
C LEU A 177 2.15 -22.69 -0.99
N LEU A 178 2.67 -21.57 -1.49
CA LEU A 178 4.08 -21.18 -1.30
C LEU A 178 4.20 -19.86 -0.55
N LEU A 179 4.84 -19.91 0.62
CA LEU A 179 5.26 -18.73 1.38
C LEU A 179 6.71 -18.38 1.00
N HIS A 180 6.90 -17.20 0.39
CA HIS A 180 8.21 -16.77 -0.11
C HIS A 180 9.09 -16.18 1.01
N LYS A 181 10.19 -16.85 1.35
CA LYS A 181 11.13 -16.42 2.41
C LYS A 181 12.18 -15.41 1.95
N GLY A 182 12.25 -15.09 0.66
CA GLY A 182 13.36 -14.35 0.07
C GLY A 182 14.42 -15.26 -0.55
N GLY A 183 15.17 -14.75 -1.53
CA GLY A 183 16.31 -15.45 -2.14
C GLY A 183 15.97 -16.81 -2.76
N GLY A 184 14.78 -16.95 -3.34
CA GLY A 184 14.33 -18.20 -3.96
C GLY A 184 13.98 -19.33 -2.97
N LYS A 185 13.89 -19.04 -1.67
CA LYS A 185 13.50 -20.03 -0.65
C LYS A 185 12.00 -19.94 -0.38
N PHE A 186 11.37 -21.11 -0.27
CA PHE A 186 9.93 -21.23 -0.05
C PHE A 186 9.63 -22.16 1.12
N LEU A 187 8.56 -21.85 1.86
CA LEU A 187 7.89 -22.80 2.72
C LEU A 187 6.63 -23.28 1.98
N LYS A 188 6.51 -24.59 1.81
CA LYS A 188 5.37 -25.21 1.16
C LYS A 188 4.31 -25.55 2.21
N LEU A 189 3.09 -25.11 1.97
CA LEU A 189 1.90 -25.45 2.75
C LEU A 189 0.99 -26.36 1.91
N PRO A 190 0.20 -27.23 2.55
CA PRO A 190 -0.85 -27.96 1.84
C PRO A 190 -1.85 -26.98 1.21
N LEU A 191 -2.51 -27.42 0.14
CA LEU A 191 -3.65 -26.69 -0.40
C LEU A 191 -4.72 -26.56 0.69
N GLN A 192 -5.36 -25.40 0.73
CA GLN A 192 -6.51 -25.13 1.56
C GLN A 192 -7.63 -24.63 0.64
N ASP A 193 -8.87 -25.00 0.96
CA ASP A 193 -10.03 -24.46 0.27
C ASP A 193 -10.05 -22.94 0.42
N HIS A 194 -10.32 -22.25 -0.67
CA HIS A 194 -10.41 -20.80 -0.71
C HIS A 194 -11.35 -20.36 -1.81
N ASP A 195 -11.85 -19.13 -1.69
CA ASP A 195 -12.68 -18.50 -2.71
C ASP A 195 -12.10 -17.15 -3.17
N ALA A 196 -12.84 -16.48 -4.07
CA ALA A 196 -12.44 -15.20 -4.64
C ALA A 196 -12.18 -14.11 -3.58
N THR A 197 -12.78 -14.19 -2.39
CA THR A 197 -12.61 -13.19 -1.30
C THR A 197 -11.23 -13.24 -0.64
N GLN A 198 -10.47 -14.32 -0.87
CA GLN A 198 -9.13 -14.50 -0.34
C GLN A 198 -8.04 -14.23 -1.39
N ILE A 199 -8.41 -13.99 -2.64
CA ILE A 199 -7.47 -13.87 -3.75
C ILE A 199 -6.93 -12.44 -3.85
N SER A 200 -5.61 -12.32 -4.05
CA SER A 200 -4.96 -11.08 -4.44
C SER A 200 -3.98 -11.32 -5.60
N PRO A 201 -3.84 -10.38 -6.55
CA PRO A 201 -3.07 -10.64 -7.76
C PRO A 201 -1.56 -10.59 -7.50
N THR A 202 -0.80 -11.22 -8.39
CA THR A 202 0.64 -10.92 -8.52
C THR A 202 0.84 -9.57 -9.18
N ARG A 203 2.09 -9.10 -9.28
CA ARG A 203 2.39 -7.81 -9.92
C ARG A 203 1.85 -7.78 -11.36
N ASP A 204 2.04 -8.86 -12.09
CA ASP A 204 1.82 -8.90 -13.53
C ASP A 204 0.32 -9.04 -13.87
N THR A 205 -0.49 -9.62 -12.97
CA THR A 205 -1.96 -9.72 -13.14
C THR A 205 -2.75 -8.60 -12.46
N ARG A 206 -2.06 -7.71 -11.72
CA ARG A 206 -2.70 -6.68 -10.86
C ARG A 206 -3.53 -5.68 -11.63
N LEU A 207 -3.03 -5.19 -12.76
CA LEU A 207 -3.69 -4.13 -13.52
C LEU A 207 -5.05 -4.60 -14.06
N ARG A 208 -5.09 -5.78 -14.70
CA ARG A 208 -6.33 -6.43 -15.16
C ARG A 208 -7.32 -6.65 -14.03
N TRP A 209 -6.82 -7.19 -12.91
CA TRP A 209 -7.61 -7.49 -11.72
C TRP A 209 -8.26 -6.23 -11.15
N MET A 210 -7.45 -5.19 -10.89
CA MET A 210 -7.91 -3.89 -10.43
C MET A 210 -8.92 -3.27 -11.40
N GLN A 211 -8.64 -3.29 -12.71
CA GLN A 211 -9.50 -2.62 -13.69
C GLN A 211 -10.83 -3.28 -13.97
N SER A 212 -10.95 -4.59 -13.73
CA SER A 212 -12.25 -5.24 -13.77
C SER A 212 -13.28 -4.60 -12.80
N VAL A 213 -12.78 -3.99 -11.70
CA VAL A 213 -13.60 -3.34 -10.67
C VAL A 213 -13.58 -1.81 -10.78
N ILE A 214 -12.40 -1.18 -10.76
CA ILE A 214 -12.29 0.30 -10.68
C ILE A 214 -12.71 0.94 -12.00
N ARG A 215 -12.36 0.32 -13.13
CA ARG A 215 -12.64 0.82 -14.48
C ARG A 215 -12.18 2.28 -14.65
N CYS A 216 -10.98 2.57 -14.16
CA CYS A 216 -10.42 3.91 -14.24
C CYS A 216 -10.18 4.32 -15.69
N THR A 217 -10.31 5.60 -15.97
CA THR A 217 -10.07 6.19 -17.30
C THR A 217 -8.64 6.74 -17.43
N HIS A 218 -8.05 7.13 -16.30
CA HIS A 218 -6.72 7.71 -16.21
C HIS A 218 -5.98 7.01 -15.07
N TYR A 219 -4.75 6.55 -15.30
CA TYR A 219 -3.93 5.88 -14.30
C TYR A 219 -2.62 6.65 -14.09
N VAL A 220 -2.39 7.16 -12.88
CA VAL A 220 -1.14 7.84 -12.53
C VAL A 220 -0.10 6.81 -12.08
N ALA A 221 0.87 6.54 -12.95
CA ALA A 221 1.94 5.59 -12.73
C ALA A 221 3.15 6.24 -12.04
N GLY A 222 3.86 5.45 -11.21
CA GLY A 222 5.19 5.83 -10.74
C GLY A 222 6.23 5.87 -11.86
N ALA A 223 7.34 6.57 -11.63
CA ALA A 223 8.40 6.76 -12.63
C ALA A 223 8.95 5.45 -13.23
N SER A 224 9.08 4.39 -12.42
CA SER A 224 9.50 3.07 -12.89
C SER A 224 8.33 2.13 -13.18
N GLU A 225 7.13 2.44 -12.68
CA GLU A 225 5.93 1.61 -12.82
C GLU A 225 5.51 1.48 -14.27
N ILE A 226 5.56 2.59 -15.01
CA ILE A 226 5.18 2.65 -16.43
C ILE A 226 6.00 1.68 -17.30
N ASN A 227 7.23 1.34 -16.91
CA ASN A 227 8.12 0.48 -17.69
C ASN A 227 7.75 -1.00 -17.64
N TYR A 228 6.92 -1.43 -16.68
CA TYR A 228 6.53 -2.83 -16.52
C TYR A 228 5.01 -3.05 -16.51
N LEU A 229 4.20 -1.98 -16.60
CA LEU A 229 2.76 -2.12 -16.76
C LEU A 229 2.45 -2.71 -18.12
N ASN A 230 1.68 -3.80 -18.13
CA ASN A 230 1.09 -4.32 -19.35
C ASN A 230 -0.16 -3.50 -19.72
N THR A 231 -0.02 -2.47 -20.55
CA THR A 231 -1.13 -1.57 -20.89
C THR A 231 -2.25 -2.26 -21.67
N GLU A 232 -2.00 -3.42 -22.27
CA GLU A 232 -3.02 -4.25 -22.93
C GLU A 232 -4.08 -4.78 -21.95
N ASP A 233 -3.73 -4.91 -20.65
CA ASP A 233 -4.66 -5.35 -19.60
C ASP A 233 -5.71 -4.28 -19.22
N ALA A 234 -5.56 -3.06 -19.73
CA ALA A 234 -6.44 -1.93 -19.43
C ALA A 234 -6.69 -1.07 -20.70
N PRO A 235 -7.38 -1.63 -21.71
CA PRO A 235 -7.60 -0.92 -22.97
C PRO A 235 -8.42 0.35 -22.74
N GLY A 236 -8.01 1.44 -23.40
CA GLY A 236 -8.66 2.75 -23.31
C GLY A 236 -8.26 3.60 -22.09
N VAL A 237 -7.39 3.09 -21.22
CA VAL A 237 -6.85 3.85 -20.08
C VAL A 237 -5.71 4.74 -20.52
N GLN A 238 -5.76 6.01 -20.14
CA GLN A 238 -4.64 6.93 -20.31
C GLN A 238 -3.66 6.75 -19.15
N PHE A 239 -2.40 6.44 -19.43
CA PHE A 239 -1.36 6.32 -18.42
C PHE A 239 -0.57 7.63 -18.33
N ILE A 240 -0.50 8.19 -17.12
CA ILE A 240 0.15 9.45 -16.83
C ILE A 240 1.28 9.18 -15.84
N THR A 241 2.50 9.58 -16.19
CA THR A 241 3.61 9.50 -15.23
C THR A 241 3.43 10.60 -14.18
N ARG A 242 3.58 10.23 -12.89
CA ARG A 242 3.61 11.22 -11.80
C ARG A 242 4.71 12.26 -12.02
N ASP A 243 4.53 13.44 -11.45
CA ASP A 243 5.51 14.52 -11.58
C ASP A 243 6.87 14.12 -10.94
N GLU A 244 7.98 14.58 -11.53
CA GLU A 244 9.32 14.28 -11.04
C GLU A 244 9.58 14.99 -9.69
N ILE A 245 10.28 14.30 -8.79
CA ILE A 245 10.62 14.82 -7.45
C ILE A 245 11.99 14.30 -7.01
N SER A 246 12.68 15.08 -6.18
CA SER A 246 13.86 14.64 -5.44
C SER A 246 13.48 13.78 -4.22
N GLU A 247 14.44 12.95 -3.77
CA GLU A 247 14.35 12.19 -2.51
C GLU A 247 13.07 11.34 -2.39
N SER A 248 12.66 10.71 -3.51
CA SER A 248 11.34 10.09 -3.65
C SER A 248 11.02 9.00 -2.62
N ASP A 249 12.04 8.37 -2.04
CA ASP A 249 11.98 7.31 -1.03
C ASP A 249 11.83 7.83 0.41
N ARG A 250 12.05 9.12 0.64
CA ARG A 250 11.91 9.76 1.97
C ARG A 250 10.46 9.99 2.33
N ALA A 251 10.20 10.15 3.62
CA ALA A 251 8.90 10.58 4.11
C ALA A 251 8.53 11.97 3.57
N TYR A 252 7.28 12.11 3.15
CA TYR A 252 6.65 13.40 2.96
C TYR A 252 6.20 13.92 4.32
N LEU A 253 6.66 15.12 4.65
CA LEU A 253 6.20 15.91 5.78
C LEU A 253 5.58 17.18 5.18
N PRO A 254 4.31 17.50 5.47
CA PRO A 254 3.74 18.78 5.07
C PRO A 254 4.56 19.94 5.63
N ASP A 255 4.68 21.01 4.85
CA ASP A 255 5.21 22.27 5.37
C ASP A 255 4.24 22.77 6.46
N VAL A 256 4.77 23.01 7.66
CA VAL A 256 4.03 23.49 8.84
C VAL A 256 4.24 24.99 9.00
#